data_AF-A0A5Y6C740-F1
#
_entry.id   AF-A0A5Y6C740-F1
#
_cell.length_a   1.000
_cell.length_b   1.000
_cell.length_c   1.000
_cell.angle_alpha   90.00
_cell.angle_beta   90.00
_cell.angle_gamma   90.00
#
_symmetry.space_group_name_H-M   'P 1'
#
loop_
_entity.id
_entity.type
_entity.pdbx_description
1 polymer ?
#
loop_
_entity_poly.entity_id
_entity_poly.type
_entity_poly.pdbx_seq_one_letter_code
_entity_poly.pdbx_strand_id
1 'polypeptide(L)' 'NGVKAFLWTPPYGYRQIKVVCRKWSVKAGLLKTTFTATFEQVVA' A
#
# COMPACT_ATOMS: atom_id res chain seq x y z
N ASN A 1 -2.42 -12.09 11.88
CA ASN A 1 -2.54 -11.72 10.45
C ASN A 1 -3.22 -10.35 10.31
N GLY A 2 -2.46 -9.27 10.53
CA GLY A 2 -2.98 -7.94 10.91
C GLY A 2 -3.09 -6.90 9.79
N VAL A 3 -3.18 -7.30 8.53
CA VAL A 3 -3.30 -6.34 7.41
C VAL A 3 -4.76 -6.10 7.08
N LYS A 4 -5.25 -4.87 7.30
CA LYS A 4 -6.60 -4.47 6.94
C LYS A 4 -6.63 -3.86 5.53
N ALA A 5 -7.64 -4.23 4.76
CA ALA A 5 -7.94 -3.56 3.51
C ALA A 5 -8.54 -2.17 3.78
N PHE A 6 -8.21 -1.21 2.94
CA PHE A 6 -8.75 0.16 3.01
C PHE A 6 -9.16 0.63 1.62
N LEU A 7 -10.02 1.65 1.59
CA LEU A 7 -10.46 2.24 0.33
C LEU A 7 -9.46 3.33 -0.08
N TRP A 8 -8.99 3.26 -1.31
CA TRP A 8 -8.01 4.18 -1.88
C TRP A 8 -8.47 4.69 -3.25
N THR A 9 -8.30 5.98 -3.48
CA THR A 9 -8.57 6.61 -4.78
C THR A 9 -7.24 6.91 -5.45
N PRO A 10 -6.91 6.28 -6.59
CA PRO A 10 -5.65 6.53 -7.29
C PRO A 10 -5.59 7.97 -7.81
N PRO A 11 -4.40 8.61 -7.83
CA PRO A 11 -4.26 9.99 -8.33
C PRO A 11 -4.64 10.17 -9.81
N TYR A 12 -4.70 9.07 -10.57
CA TYR A 12 -5.12 9.04 -11.98
C TYR A 12 -6.40 8.23 -12.20
N GLY A 13 -7.09 7.83 -11.13
CA GLY A 13 -8.29 7.01 -11.18
C GLY A 13 -9.46 7.74 -10.55
N TYR A 14 -10.57 7.87 -11.30
CA TYR A 14 -11.80 8.48 -10.76
C TYR A 14 -12.58 7.52 -9.85
N ARG A 15 -12.18 6.25 -9.76
CA ARG A 15 -12.89 5.22 -9.01
C ARG A 15 -12.10 4.81 -7.78
N GLN A 16 -12.79 4.82 -6.65
CA GLN A 16 -12.24 4.31 -5.39
C GLN A 16 -12.15 2.78 -5.46
N ILE A 17 -10.98 2.25 -5.14
CA ILE A 17 -10.70 0.81 -5.13
C ILE A 17 -10.36 0.35 -3.71
N LYS A 18 -10.73 -0.88 -3.38
CA LYS A 18 -10.32 -1.50 -2.12
C LYS A 18 -8.95 -2.12 -2.32
N VAL A 19 -7.96 -1.66 -1.55
CA VAL A 19 -6.58 -2.16 -1.62
C VAL A 19 -6.14 -2.75 -0.29
N VAL A 20 -5.15 -3.63 -0.36
CA VAL A 20 -4.49 -4.22 0.81
C VAL A 20 -2.98 -4.15 0.64
N CYS A 21 -2.27 -3.76 1.70
CA CYS A 21 -0.81 -3.72 1.70
C CYS A 21 -0.25 -5.01 2.31
N ARG A 22 -0.17 -6.08 1.51
CA ARG A 22 0.38 -7.37 2.00
C ARG A 22 1.89 -7.37 2.09
N LYS A 23 2.55 -6.60 1.22
CA LYS A 23 4.01 -6.54 1.13
C LYS A 23 4.47 -5.12 1.41
N TRP A 24 5.34 -5.00 2.39
CA TRP A 24 6.09 -3.78 2.66
C TRP A 24 7.54 -4.15 2.90
N SER A 25 8.45 -3.26 2.49
CA SER A 25 9.87 -3.40 2.72
C SER A 25 10.41 -2.10 3.29
N VAL A 26 11.35 -2.21 4.21
CA VAL A 26 12.06 -1.07 4.78
C VAL A 26 13.51 -1.13 4.39
N LYS A 27 14.01 -0.01 3.92
CA LYS A 27 15.44 0.22 3.74
C LYS A 27 15.84 1.35 4.68
N ALA A 28 16.39 0.97 5.84
CA ALA A 28 16.98 1.92 6.78
C ALA A 28 18.41 2.22 6.36
N GLY A 29 18.68 3.47 6.00
CA GLY A 29 20.03 4.02 5.82
C GLY A 29 20.41 4.90 7.00
N LEU A 30 21.67 5.37 7.02
CA LEU A 30 22.21 6.15 8.12
C LEU A 30 21.47 7.50 8.36
N LEU A 31 20.92 8.08 7.29
CA LEU A 31 20.26 9.40 7.32
C LEU A 31 18.78 9.36 6.93
N LYS A 32 18.31 8.27 6.31
CA LYS A 32 16.94 8.16 5.80
C LYS A 32 16.47 6.73 5.86
N THR A 33 15.23 6.55 6.31
CA THR A 33 14.52 5.28 6.19
C THR A 33 13.50 5.39 5.07
N THR A 34 13.58 4.48 4.10
CA THR A 34 12.64 4.40 2.98
C THR A 34 11.69 3.23 3.21
N PHE A 35 10.40 3.52 3.22
CA PHE A 35 9.34 2.53 3.27
C PHE A 35 8.77 2.36 1.87
N THR A 36 8.81 1.14 1.35
CA THR A 36 8.16 0.79 0.09
C THR A 36 7.01 -0.15 0.39
N ALA A 37 5.80 0.24 0.01
CA ALA A 37 4.60 -0.56 0.18
C ALA A 37 4.02 -0.92 -1.20
N THR A 38 3.59 -2.17 -1.36
CA THR A 38 2.87 -2.61 -2.55
C THR A 38 1.41 -2.82 -2.18
N PHE A 39 0.54 -2.00 -2.77
CA PHE A 39 -0.90 -2.08 -2.60
C PHE A 39 -1.49 -2.96 -3.69
N GLU A 40 -2.06 -4.09 -3.30
CA GLU A 40 -2.77 -4.99 -4.19
C GLU A 40 -4.27 -4.67 -4.14
N GLN A 41 -4.93 -4.58 -5.29
CA GLN A 41 -6.38 -4.43 -5.34
C GLN A 41 -7.05 -5.73 -4.86
N VAL A 42 -8.04 -5.59 -3.99
CA VAL A 42 -8.92 -6.68 -3.59
C VAL A 42 -10.03 -6.80 -4.63
N VAL A 43 -9.99 -7.85 -5.43
CA VAL A 43 -11.10 -8.27 -6.31
C VAL A 43 -11.85 -9.35 -5.55
N ALA A 44 -13.11 -9.09 -5.23
CA ALA A 44 -14.02 -10.04 -4.59
C ALA A 44 -14.78 -10.83 -5.67
#